data_AF-A0A7U9NBW7-F1
#
_entry.id   AF-A0A7U9NBW7-F1
#
_cell.length_a   1.000
_cell.length_b   1.000
_cell.length_c   1.000
_cell.angle_alpha   90.00
_cell.angle_beta   90.00
_cell.angle_gamma   90.00
#
_symmetry.space_group_name_H-M   'P 1'
#
loop_
_entity.id
_entity.type
_entity.pdbx_description
1 polymer ?
#
loop_
_entity_poly.entity_id
_entity_poly.type
_entity_poly.pdbx_seq_one_letter_code
_entity_poly.pdbx_strand_id
1 'polypeptide(L)'
;MENSNYLGTEKVGKLLQKFAIPCICSLIISCLYNIVDQIFVGSGVGYLGNAATGVIFPITVVGWGLSLFFGDGLLRLIGVTDANIQMAHIIKVFPHRSGFCM
;
A
#
# COMPACT_ATOMS: atom_id res chain seq x y z
N MET A 1 15.50 -20.15 4.61
CA MET A 1 14.15 -20.68 4.32
C MET A 1 13.91 -20.47 2.84
N GLU A 2 13.85 -21.58 2.13
CA GLU A 2 13.93 -21.74 0.68
C GLU A 2 12.66 -21.26 -0.04
N ASN A 3 12.84 -20.70 -1.25
CA ASN A 3 11.85 -20.36 -2.31
C ASN A 3 11.11 -19.01 -2.23
N SER A 4 11.88 -17.92 -2.22
CA SER A 4 11.44 -16.52 -2.29
C SER A 4 11.12 -16.00 -3.71
N ASN A 5 10.63 -16.85 -4.63
CA ASN A 5 10.23 -16.44 -5.99
C ASN A 5 8.76 -16.80 -6.31
N TYR A 6 7.88 -16.66 -5.31
CA TYR A 6 6.44 -16.91 -5.46
C TYR A 6 5.75 -15.90 -6.39
N LEU A 7 6.20 -14.64 -6.38
CA LEU A 7 5.58 -13.55 -7.15
C LEU A 7 5.94 -13.58 -8.65
N GLY A 8 7.07 -14.21 -9.03
CA GLY A 8 7.57 -14.25 -10.41
C GLY A 8 7.31 -15.55 -11.17
N THR A 9 6.94 -16.63 -10.47
CA THR A 9 6.81 -17.99 -11.06
C THR A 9 5.37 -18.49 -11.23
N GLU A 10 4.40 -17.93 -10.49
CA GLU A 10 2.98 -18.29 -10.61
C GLU A 10 2.21 -17.35 -11.57
N LYS A 11 1.11 -17.87 -12.15
CA LYS A 11 0.22 -17.10 -13.03
C LYS A 11 -0.33 -15.88 -12.30
N VAL A 12 -0.23 -14.70 -12.94
CA VAL A 12 -0.69 -13.40 -12.42
C VAL A 12 -2.10 -13.46 -11.81
N GLY A 13 -3.02 -14.20 -12.42
CA GLY A 13 -4.40 -14.32 -11.93
C GLY A 13 -4.55 -14.96 -10.54
N LYS A 14 -3.75 -15.98 -10.21
CA LYS A 14 -3.81 -16.64 -8.89
C LYS A 14 -3.27 -15.72 -7.79
N LEU A 15 -2.22 -14.97 -8.13
CA LEU A 15 -1.56 -14.04 -7.23
C LEU A 15 -2.46 -12.85 -6.92
N LEU A 16 -3.08 -12.28 -7.96
CA LEU A 16 -4.09 -11.23 -7.82
C LEU A 16 -5.26 -11.70 -6.98
N GLN A 17 -5.79 -12.91 -7.16
CA GLN A 17 -6.89 -13.40 -6.33
C GLN A 17 -6.50 -13.49 -4.84
N LYS A 18 -5.30 -13.98 -4.51
CA LYS A 18 -4.86 -14.09 -3.10
C LYS A 18 -4.68 -12.74 -2.41
N PHE A 19 -4.29 -11.70 -3.13
CA PHE A 19 -4.14 -10.34 -2.55
C PHE A 19 -5.40 -9.48 -2.69
N ALA A 20 -6.20 -9.68 -3.75
CA ALA A 20 -7.41 -8.90 -4.00
C ALA A 20 -8.54 -9.27 -3.03
N ILE A 21 -8.72 -10.56 -2.71
CA ILE A 21 -9.77 -10.99 -1.76
C ILE A 21 -9.64 -10.27 -0.40
N PRO A 22 -8.48 -10.29 0.30
CA PRO A 22 -8.34 -9.60 1.57
C PRO A 22 -8.38 -8.07 1.42
N CYS A 23 -7.90 -7.52 0.29
CA CYS A 23 -7.98 -6.08 0.01
C CYS A 23 -9.42 -5.60 -0.13
N ILE A 24 -10.25 -6.31 -0.92
CA ILE A 24 -11.66 -5.97 -1.13
C ILE A 24 -12.44 -6.10 0.18
N CYS A 25 -12.22 -7.16 0.97
CA CYS A 25 -12.85 -7.30 2.28
C CYS A 25 -12.50 -6.13 3.22
N SER A 26 -11.23 -5.70 3.23
CA SER A 26 -10.78 -4.57 4.04
C SER A 26 -11.44 -3.25 3.62
N LEU A 27 -11.57 -3.02 2.31
CA LEU A 27 -12.24 -1.85 1.76
C LEU A 27 -13.75 -1.85 2.09
N ILE A 28 -14.42 -3.01 2.03
CA ILE A 28 -15.84 -3.14 2.39
C ILE A 28 -16.05 -2.81 3.88
N ILE A 29 -15.23 -3.37 4.78
CA ILE A 29 -15.33 -3.10 6.22
C ILE A 29 -15.06 -1.62 6.51
N SER A 30 -14.08 -1.02 5.85
CA SER A 30 -13.78 0.42 6.00
C SER A 30 -14.95 1.29 5.55
N CYS A 31 -15.56 1.00 4.40
CA CYS A 31 -16.76 1.71 3.94
C CYS A 31 -17.95 1.51 4.88
N LEU A 32 -18.14 0.30 5.41
CA LEU A 32 -19.18 0.03 6.39
C LEU A 32 -18.96 0.84 7.68
N TYR A 33 -17.73 0.90 8.18
CA TYR A 33 -17.37 1.73 9.32
C TYR A 33 -17.67 3.22 9.06
N ASN A 34 -17.31 3.75 7.89
CA ASN A 34 -17.58 5.14 7.52
C ASN A 34 -19.09 5.46 7.49
N ILE A 35 -19.93 4.53 7.04
CA ILE A 35 -21.39 4.71 7.02
C ILE A 35 -21.97 4.61 8.43
N VAL A 36 -21.54 3.59 9.19
CA VAL A 36 -22.02 3.34 10.54
C VAL A 36 -21.64 4.48 11.48
N ASP A 37 -20.41 4.98 11.38
CA ASP A 37 -19.91 6.13 12.15
C ASP A 37 -20.80 7.36 11.95
N GLN A 38 -21.13 7.71 10.70
CA GLN A 38 -22.02 8.83 10.39
C GLN A 38 -23.46 8.63 10.89
N ILE A 39 -24.00 7.41 10.86
CA ILE A 39 -25.35 7.12 11.37
C ILE A 39 -25.41 7.28 12.89
N PHE A 40 -24.39 6.82 13.61
CA PHE A 40 -24.32 6.96 15.06
C PHE A 40 -24.07 8.40 15.49
N VAL A 41 -23.21 9.14 14.79
CA VAL A 41 -23.01 10.58 15.02
C VAL A 41 -24.30 11.36 14.74
N GLY A 42 -24.98 11.05 13.64
CA GLY A 42 -26.24 11.68 13.25
C GLY A 42 -27.41 11.37 14.19
N SER A 43 -27.48 10.16 14.75
CA SER A 43 -28.55 9.77 15.69
C SER A 43 -28.27 10.17 17.14
N GLY A 44 -27.00 10.19 17.55
CA GLY A 44 -26.59 10.50 18.92
C GLY A 44 -26.43 12.00 19.18
N VAL A 45 -25.80 12.73 18.26
CA VAL A 45 -25.46 14.15 18.43
C VAL A 45 -26.30 15.05 17.50
N GLY A 46 -26.96 14.47 16.50
CA GLY A 46 -27.83 15.20 15.58
C GLY A 46 -27.04 16.06 14.58
N TYR A 47 -27.68 17.13 14.12
CA TYR A 47 -27.13 18.05 13.12
C TYR A 47 -25.77 18.67 13.54
N LEU A 48 -25.58 18.95 14.83
CA LEU A 48 -24.33 19.50 15.36
C LEU A 48 -23.16 18.51 15.23
N GLY A 49 -23.43 17.21 15.39
CA GLY A 49 -22.42 16.16 15.21
C GLY A 49 -21.91 16.09 13.78
N ASN A 50 -22.82 16.05 12.81
CA ASN A 50 -22.46 16.02 11.39
C ASN A 50 -21.73 17.29 10.94
N ALA A 51 -22.11 18.45 11.48
CA ALA A 51 -21.41 19.70 11.21
C ALA A 51 -19.97 19.67 11.76
N ALA A 52 -19.76 19.11 12.96
CA ALA A 52 -18.43 18.97 13.55
C ALA A 52 -17.52 18.04 12.74
N THR A 53 -18.02 16.89 12.27
CA THR A 53 -17.25 15.99 11.41
C THR A 53 -16.82 16.67 10.10
N GLY A 54 -17.65 17.55 9.54
CA GLY A 54 -17.31 18.36 8.36
C GLY A 54 -16.14 19.32 8.58
N VAL A 55 -16.00 19.89 9.78
CA VAL A 55 -14.88 20.79 10.14
C VAL A 55 -13.60 19.99 10.43
N ILE A 56 -13.73 18.79 10.98
CA ILE A 56 -12.61 17.91 11.32
C ILE A 56 -12.04 17.20 10.08
N PHE A 57 -12.87 16.93 9.07
CA PHE A 57 -12.48 16.27 7.82
C PHE A 57 -11.19 16.81 7.16
N PRO A 58 -10.98 18.13 6.97
CA PRO A 58 -9.72 18.63 6.39
C PRO A 58 -8.48 18.28 7.23
N ILE A 59 -8.61 18.24 8.56
CA ILE A 59 -7.49 17.90 9.47
C ILE A 59 -7.14 16.41 9.33
N THR A 60 -8.15 15.54 9.27
CA THR A 60 -7.93 14.10 9.10
C THR A 60 -7.34 13.77 7.73
N VAL A 61 -7.78 14.46 6.68
CA VAL A 61 -7.23 14.30 5.31
C VAL A 61 -5.74 14.68 5.26
N VAL A 62 -5.31 15.74 5.94
CA VAL A 62 -3.88 16.09 6.03
C VAL A 62 -3.09 14.99 6.75
N GLY A 63 -3.63 14.45 7.85
CA GLY A 63 -3.02 13.34 8.57
C GLY A 63 -2.88 12.07 7.70
N TRP A 64 -3.93 11.69 6.99
CA TRP A 64 -3.91 10.56 6.06
C TRP A 64 -2.93 10.80 4.90
N GLY A 65 -2.91 12.00 4.34
CA GLY A 65 -1.98 12.38 3.27
C GLY A 65 -0.51 12.23 3.69
N LEU A 66 -0.15 12.70 4.88
CA LEU A 66 1.20 12.53 5.41
C LEU A 66 1.53 11.06 5.70
N SER A 67 0.59 10.32 6.30
CA SER A 67 0.78 8.90 6.59
C SER A 67 1.02 8.08 5.31
N LEU A 68 0.22 8.30 4.27
CA LEU A 68 0.36 7.60 2.98
C LEU A 68 1.63 8.04 2.26
N PHE A 69 1.98 9.32 2.29
CA PHE A 69 3.21 9.83 1.69
C PHE A 69 4.46 9.17 2.28
N PHE A 70 4.58 9.10 3.60
CA PHE A 70 5.73 8.45 4.24
C PHE A 70 5.67 6.92 4.12
N GLY A 71 4.50 6.31 4.23
CA GLY A 71 4.32 4.86 4.11
C GLY A 71 4.70 4.34 2.71
N ASP A 72 3.98 4.80 1.68
CA ASP A 72 4.18 4.33 0.31
C ASP A 72 5.49 4.87 -0.30
N GLY A 73 5.87 6.09 0.08
CA GLY A 73 7.14 6.71 -0.34
C GLY A 73 8.36 5.94 0.15
N LEU A 74 8.37 5.52 1.43
CA LEU A 74 9.48 4.74 1.99
C LEU A 74 9.55 3.33 1.40
N LEU A 75 8.40 2.67 1.18
CA LEU A 75 8.35 1.35 0.55
C LEU A 75 9.03 1.37 -0.83
N ARG A 76 8.76 2.41 -1.63
CA ARG A 76 9.37 2.57 -2.96
C ARG A 76 10.87 2.87 -2.89
N LEU A 77 11.33 3.67 -1.92
CA LEU A 77 12.75 3.95 -1.72
C LEU A 77 13.54 2.69 -1.33
N ILE A 78 12.97 1.87 -0.44
CA ILE A 78 13.57 0.58 -0.05
C ILE A 78 13.68 -0.32 -1.29
N GLY A 79 12.61 -0.46 -2.07
CA GLY A 79 12.65 -1.27 -3.30
C GLY A 79 13.69 -0.82 -4.33
N VAL A 80 13.93 0.49 -4.48
CA VAL A 80 15.01 1.02 -5.34
C VAL A 80 16.38 0.67 -4.79
N THR A 81 16.54 0.65 -3.47
CA THR A 81 17.81 0.29 -2.81
C THR A 81 18.09 -1.20 -2.94
N ASP A 82 17.08 -2.06 -2.80
CA ASP A 82 17.19 -3.49 -3.09
C ASP A 82 17.59 -3.74 -4.55
N ALA A 83 17.01 -3.00 -5.50
CA ALA A 83 17.42 -3.07 -6.90
C ALA A 83 18.87 -2.57 -7.12
N ASN A 84 19.28 -1.51 -6.42
CA ASN A 84 20.64 -0.96 -6.49
C ASN A 84 21.69 -1.92 -5.87
N ILE A 85 21.34 -2.61 -4.79
CA ILE A 85 22.22 -3.61 -4.14
C ILE A 85 22.33 -4.89 -4.99
N GLN A 86 21.23 -5.35 -5.61
CA GLN A 86 21.30 -6.46 -6.57
C GLN A 86 22.19 -6.13 -7.76
N MET A 87 22.09 -4.91 -8.32
CA MET A 87 23.02 -4.42 -9.36
C MET A 87 24.48 -4.39 -8.87
N ALA A 88 24.74 -3.88 -7.66
CA ALA A 88 26.09 -3.83 -7.10
C ALA A 88 26.68 -5.24 -6.82
N HIS A 89 25.83 -6.19 -6.42
CA HIS A 89 26.21 -7.58 -6.24
C HIS A 89 26.45 -8.29 -7.58
N ILE A 90 25.62 -8.05 -8.60
CA ILE A 90 25.85 -8.54 -9.98
C ILE A 90 27.18 -8.01 -10.54
N ILE A 91 27.50 -6.73 -10.35
CA ILE A 91 28.77 -6.13 -10.83
C ILE A 91 29.99 -6.68 -10.06
N LYS A 92 29.87 -6.94 -8.75
CA LYS A 92 30.96 -7.54 -7.95
C LYS A 92 31.15 -9.04 -8.19
N VAL A 93 30.10 -9.78 -8.54
CA VAL A 93 30.15 -11.21 -8.90
C VAL A 93 30.59 -11.42 -10.36
N PHE A 94 30.42 -10.43 -11.23
CA PHE A 94 30.95 -10.44 -12.61
C PHE A 94 32.06 -9.39 -12.83
N PRO A 95 33.30 -9.63 -12.37
CA PRO A 95 34.44 -9.00 -13.01
C PRO A 95 34.62 -9.69 -14.36
N HIS A 96 34.27 -8.98 -15.44
CA HIS A 96 34.53 -9.35 -16.83
C HIS A 96 33.56 -10.33 -17.50
N ARG A 97 32.47 -9.79 -18.08
CA ARG A 97 32.02 -10.26 -19.40
C ARG A 97 31.53 -9.08 -20.24
N SER A 98 32.50 -8.37 -20.81
CA SER A 98 32.29 -7.62 -22.05
C SER A 98 31.79 -8.58 -23.12
N GLY A 99 30.52 -8.46 -23.52
CA GLY A 99 29.97 -9.26 -24.62
C GLY A 99 28.49 -9.62 -24.46
N PHE A 100 27.62 -8.61 -24.40
CA PHE A 100 26.25 -8.78 -24.88
C PHE A 100 25.86 -7.52 -25.67
N CYS A 101 26.40 -7.48 -26.89
CA CYS A 101 25.79 -6.85 -28.04
C CYS A 101 24.94 -7.94 -28.71
N MET A 102 23.82 -7.52 -29.34
CA MET A 102 22.67 -8.29 -29.88
C MET A 102 21.56 -8.62 -28.89
#